data_AF-A0AA92TKX2-F1
#
_entry.id   AF-A0AA92TKX2-F1
#
_cell.length_a   1.000
_cell.length_b   1.000
_cell.length_c   1.000
_cell.angle_alpha   90.00
_cell.angle_beta   90.00
_cell.angle_gamma   90.00
#
_symmetry.space_group_name_H-M   'P 1'
#
loop_
_entity.id
_entity.type
_entity.pdbx_description
1 polymer ?
#
loop_
_entity_poly.entity_id
_entity_poly.type
_entity_poly.pdbx_seq_one_letter_code
_entity_poly.pdbx_strand_id
1 'polypeptide(L)'
;MGVTVTRASEKKRLKELKGHIRSKHYHATFEPLFEDVGEIDLEGYEWIVIGTETGKRKGKVDANPEWVLHIVEQAKRNHIPVFMKEDLLPIMGEDRMIQELPEQFIEKIWKRK
;
A
#
# COMPACT_ATOMS: atom_id res chain seq x y z
N MET A 1 8.72 3.62 -9.53
CA MET A 1 9.60 2.92 -8.57
C MET A 1 8.81 2.63 -7.29
N GLY A 2 9.08 1.51 -6.62
CA GLY A 2 8.35 1.08 -5.43
C GLY A 2 9.26 0.90 -4.21
N VAL A 3 8.68 0.99 -3.01
CA VAL A 3 9.32 0.61 -1.75
C VAL A 3 8.34 -0.14 -0.87
N THR A 4 8.85 -1.14 -0.15
CA THR A 4 8.07 -1.94 0.82
C THR A 4 8.38 -1.53 2.25
N VAL A 5 7.32 -1.33 3.04
CA VAL A 5 7.33 -1.02 4.47
C VAL A 5 6.49 -2.07 5.19
N THR A 6 7.08 -2.78 6.14
CA THR A 6 6.38 -3.86 6.88
C THR A 6 6.05 -3.48 8.32
N ARG A 7 6.65 -2.39 8.84
CA ARG A 7 6.59 -1.93 10.23
C ARG A 7 7.02 -0.46 10.36
N ALA A 8 6.70 0.19 11.47
CA ALA A 8 6.95 1.63 11.67
C ALA A 8 8.44 1.99 11.58
N SER A 9 9.33 1.11 12.05
CA SER A 9 10.79 1.33 11.99
C SER A 9 11.35 1.40 10.56
N GLU A 10 10.58 0.97 9.56
CA GLU A 10 10.99 0.97 8.15
C GLU A 10 10.49 2.19 7.36
N LYS A 11 9.64 3.05 7.95
CA LYS A 11 9.08 4.23 7.26
C LYS A 11 10.13 5.15 6.63
N LYS A 12 11.34 5.21 7.21
CA LYS A 12 12.47 5.97 6.65
C LYS A 12 12.81 5.60 5.20
N ARG A 13 12.51 4.36 4.78
CA ARG A 13 12.74 3.89 3.41
C ARG A 13 11.95 4.70 2.38
N LEU A 14 10.78 5.24 2.76
CA LEU A 14 9.98 6.09 1.87
C LEU A 14 10.76 7.34 1.44
N LYS A 15 11.43 7.97 2.41
CA LYS A 15 12.27 9.15 2.17
C LYS A 15 13.57 8.79 1.47
N GLU A 16 14.24 7.71 1.91
CA GLU A 16 15.49 7.23 1.31
C GLU A 16 15.31 6.88 -0.19
N LEU A 17 14.18 6.28 -0.56
CA LEU A 17 13.87 5.97 -1.96
C LEU A 17 13.88 7.23 -2.82
N LYS A 18 13.14 8.27 -2.40
CA LYS A 18 13.03 9.54 -3.12
C LYS A 18 14.36 10.32 -3.13
N GLY A 19 15.14 10.21 -2.05
CA GLY A 19 16.43 10.88 -1.94
C GLY A 19 17.52 10.29 -2.84
N HIS A 20 17.49 8.98 -3.10
CA HIS A 20 18.55 8.29 -3.84
C HIS A 20 18.15 7.90 -5.27
N ILE A 21 16.86 7.70 -5.54
CA ILE A 21 16.38 7.21 -6.83
C ILE A 21 15.40 8.21 -7.41
N ARG A 22 15.73 8.79 -8.56
CA ARG A 22 14.81 9.61 -9.36
C ARG A 22 13.92 8.72 -10.21
N SER A 23 12.62 8.83 -10.02
CA SER A 23 11.61 8.15 -10.83
C SER A 23 10.50 9.12 -11.18
N LYS A 24 9.84 8.90 -12.31
CA LYS A 24 8.65 9.68 -12.69
C LYS A 24 7.46 9.38 -11.77
N HIS A 25 7.37 8.14 -11.28
CA HIS A 25 6.26 7.69 -10.45
C HIS A 25 6.72 6.89 -9.25
N TYR A 26 6.12 7.12 -8.08
CA TYR A 26 6.43 6.41 -6.83
C TYR A 26 5.20 5.71 -6.27
N HIS A 27 5.39 4.48 -5.77
CA HIS A 27 4.37 3.76 -5.00
C HIS A 27 4.95 3.18 -3.73
N ALA A 28 4.11 3.06 -2.70
CA ALA A 28 4.47 2.41 -1.44
C ALA A 28 3.68 1.12 -1.29
N THR A 29 4.35 0.05 -0.85
CA THR A 29 3.72 -1.23 -0.55
C THR A 29 3.82 -1.49 0.94
N PHE A 30 2.70 -1.83 1.56
CA PHE A 30 2.59 -2.16 2.98
C PHE A 30 2.22 -3.64 3.13
N GLU A 31 3.24 -4.50 3.09
CA GLU A 31 3.05 -5.96 3.07
C GLU A 31 4.32 -6.74 3.42
N PRO A 32 4.21 -7.78 4.29
CA PRO A 32 3.13 -7.95 5.26
C PRO A 32 3.18 -6.83 6.31
N LEU A 33 2.02 -6.47 6.87
CA LEU A 33 1.97 -5.58 8.04
C LEU A 33 2.17 -6.39 9.32
N PHE A 34 3.23 -6.07 10.07
CA PHE A 34 3.50 -6.69 11.38
C PHE A 34 3.02 -5.84 12.57
N GLU A 35 2.79 -4.55 12.35
CA GLU A 35 2.33 -3.59 13.36
C GLU A 35 1.66 -2.39 12.67
N ASP A 36 1.03 -1.52 13.46
CA ASP A 36 0.64 -0.20 12.97
C ASP A 36 1.89 0.59 12.57
N VAL A 37 1.93 1.07 11.34
CA VAL A 37 3.03 1.89 10.84
C VAL A 37 2.95 3.33 11.37
N GLY A 38 1.82 3.76 11.94
CA GLY A 38 1.61 5.11 12.44
C GLY A 38 1.53 6.14 11.31
N GLU A 39 1.81 7.41 11.60
CA GLU A 39 1.82 8.49 10.59
C GLU A 39 2.88 8.28 9.51
N ILE A 40 2.50 8.47 8.25
CA ILE A 40 3.29 8.20 7.06
C ILE A 40 3.41 9.48 6.23
N ASP A 41 4.65 9.86 5.91
CA ASP A 41 4.91 10.88 4.91
C ASP A 41 4.69 10.28 3.51
N LEU A 42 3.51 10.55 2.94
CA LEU A 42 3.10 10.10 1.61
C LEU A 42 3.36 11.15 0.52
N GLU A 43 4.04 12.26 0.81
CA GLU A 43 4.28 13.30 -0.16
C GLU A 43 4.96 12.73 -1.42
N GLY A 44 4.41 13.00 -2.60
CA GLY A 44 4.94 12.54 -3.89
C GLY A 44 4.82 11.05 -4.17
N TYR A 45 4.09 10.29 -3.33
CA TYR A 45 3.62 8.95 -3.68
C TYR A 45 2.29 9.04 -4.41
N GLU A 46 2.12 8.21 -5.44
CA GLU A 46 0.94 8.25 -6.32
C GLU A 46 0.10 6.97 -6.25
N TRP A 47 0.56 5.96 -5.51
CA TRP A 47 -0.18 4.71 -5.34
C TRP A 47 0.24 3.97 -4.07
N ILE A 48 -0.74 3.44 -3.36
CA ILE A 48 -0.54 2.60 -2.18
C ILE A 48 -1.03 1.19 -2.47
N VAL A 49 -0.19 0.20 -2.15
CA VAL A 49 -0.55 -1.22 -2.19
C VAL A 49 -0.49 -1.77 -0.78
N ILE A 50 -1.50 -2.52 -0.35
CA ILE A 50 -1.56 -3.15 0.96
C ILE A 50 -1.84 -4.64 0.79
N GLY A 51 -1.15 -5.49 1.55
CA GLY A 51 -1.33 -6.93 1.52
C GLY A 51 -0.86 -7.60 2.80
N THR A 52 -0.97 -8.92 2.85
CA THR A 52 -0.54 -9.75 3.98
C THR A 52 0.60 -10.68 3.59
N GLU A 53 1.07 -11.51 4.53
CA GLU A 53 2.08 -12.51 4.20
C GLU A 53 1.44 -13.54 3.24
N THR A 54 1.94 -13.65 2.01
CA THR A 54 1.45 -14.65 1.05
C THR A 54 1.91 -16.07 1.42
N GLY A 55 1.13 -17.11 1.09
CA GLY A 55 1.50 -18.54 1.30
C GLY A 55 0.69 -19.28 2.38
N LYS A 56 1.04 -20.54 2.72
CA LYS A 56 0.37 -21.34 3.79
C LYS A 56 1.30 -21.58 4.97
N ARG A 57 1.98 -20.54 5.45
CA ARG A 57 2.86 -20.66 6.61
C ARG A 57 2.03 -20.87 7.88
N LYS A 58 2.42 -21.84 8.70
CA LYS A 58 1.83 -22.07 10.03
C LYS A 58 2.30 -20.95 10.97
N GLY A 59 1.37 -20.24 11.62
CA GLY A 59 1.69 -19.12 12.52
C GLY A 59 1.82 -17.76 11.82
N LYS A 60 1.10 -17.54 10.71
CA LYS A 60 0.98 -16.21 10.09
C LYS A 60 0.45 -15.20 11.10
N VAL A 61 1.02 -14.00 11.05
CA VAL A 61 0.41 -12.82 11.66
C VAL A 61 -0.57 -12.27 10.63
N ASP A 62 -1.85 -12.42 10.90
CA ASP A 62 -2.87 -11.69 10.14
C ASP A 62 -2.74 -10.21 10.49
N ALA A 63 -2.73 -9.34 9.48
CA ALA A 63 -2.73 -7.90 9.71
C ALA A 63 -3.99 -7.52 10.49
N ASN A 64 -3.86 -6.69 11.53
CA ASN A 64 -5.03 -6.11 12.18
C ASN A 64 -5.75 -5.19 11.15
N PRO A 65 -7.07 -5.37 10.92
CA PRO A 65 -7.85 -4.48 10.04
C PRO A 65 -7.65 -2.99 10.34
N GLU A 66 -7.44 -2.62 11.61
CA GLU A 66 -7.21 -1.23 12.02
C GLU A 66 -5.93 -0.64 11.41
N TRP A 67 -4.85 -1.44 11.31
CA TRP A 67 -3.60 -0.98 10.69
C TRP A 67 -3.78 -0.70 9.20
N VAL A 68 -4.56 -1.56 8.52
CA VAL A 68 -4.93 -1.37 7.11
C VAL A 68 -5.77 -0.10 6.95
N LEU A 69 -6.80 0.07 7.78
CA LEU A 69 -7.68 1.25 7.74
C LEU A 69 -6.93 2.55 8.04
N HIS A 70 -5.94 2.52 8.95
CA HIS A 70 -5.11 3.68 9.26
C HIS A 70 -4.31 4.14 8.04
N ILE A 71 -3.71 3.21 7.28
CA ILE A 71 -3.01 3.52 6.03
C ILE A 71 -3.99 4.07 4.97
N VAL A 72 -5.17 3.44 4.84
CA VAL A 72 -6.22 3.87 3.91
C VAL A 72 -6.67 5.30 4.21
N GLU A 73 -6.87 5.64 5.48
CA GLU A 73 -7.30 6.98 5.88
C GLU A 73 -6.25 8.04 5.47
N GLN A 74 -4.98 7.76 5.75
CA GLN A 74 -3.89 8.66 5.36
C GLN A 74 -3.77 8.80 3.83
N ALA A 75 -3.92 7.71 3.07
CA ALA A 75 -3.93 7.72 1.62
C ALA A 75 -5.11 8.55 1.06
N LYS A 76 -6.31 8.37 1.62
CA LYS A 76 -7.51 9.14 1.26
C LYS A 76 -7.36 10.63 1.52
N ARG A 77 -6.79 11.03 2.67
CA ARG A 77 -6.48 12.44 2.97
C ARG A 77 -5.54 13.08 1.94
N ASN A 78 -4.66 12.27 1.34
CA ASN A 78 -3.73 12.70 0.29
C ASN A 78 -4.26 12.47 -1.13
N HIS A 79 -5.50 12.00 -1.31
CA HIS A 79 -6.10 11.65 -2.60
C HIS A 79 -5.27 10.63 -3.40
N ILE A 80 -4.64 9.68 -2.72
CA ILE A 80 -3.81 8.64 -3.32
C ILE A 80 -4.64 7.36 -3.47
N PRO A 81 -4.72 6.76 -4.68
CA PRO A 81 -5.44 5.51 -4.89
C PRO A 81 -4.84 4.38 -4.06
N VAL A 82 -5.71 3.52 -3.52
CA VAL A 82 -5.32 2.36 -2.72
C VAL A 82 -5.71 1.06 -3.41
N PHE A 83 -4.77 0.12 -3.49
CA PHE A 83 -5.01 -1.24 -3.93
C PHE A 83 -4.75 -2.23 -2.80
N MET A 84 -5.81 -2.86 -2.29
CA MET A 84 -5.74 -3.99 -1.37
C MET A 84 -5.64 -5.29 -2.17
N LYS A 85 -4.63 -6.10 -1.85
CA LYS A 85 -4.50 -7.43 -2.42
C LYS A 85 -5.56 -8.39 -1.90
N GLU A 86 -5.89 -9.40 -2.70
CA GLU A 86 -6.92 -10.42 -2.39
C GLU A 86 -6.69 -11.18 -1.08
N ASP A 87 -5.44 -11.26 -0.62
CA ASP A 87 -5.11 -11.91 0.65
C ASP A 87 -5.59 -11.12 1.89
N LEU A 88 -6.00 -9.86 1.72
CA LEU A 88 -6.70 -9.08 2.75
C LEU A 88 -8.20 -9.39 2.83
N LEU A 89 -8.78 -10.09 1.86
CA LEU A 89 -10.23 -10.35 1.82
C LEU A 89 -10.75 -11.04 3.11
N PRO A 90 -10.07 -12.06 3.68
CA PRO A 90 -10.54 -12.68 4.93
C PRO A 90 -10.49 -11.75 6.16
N ILE A 91 -9.71 -10.67 6.09
CA ILE A 91 -9.47 -9.73 7.20
C ILE A 91 -10.39 -8.51 7.07
N MET A 92 -10.49 -7.97 5.86
CA MET A 92 -11.26 -6.77 5.57
C MET A 92 -12.72 -7.10 5.27
N GLY A 93 -13.02 -8.25 4.66
CA GLY A 93 -14.34 -8.55 4.10
C GLY A 93 -14.61 -7.75 2.82
N GLU A 94 -15.54 -8.24 2.00
CA GLU A 94 -15.86 -7.69 0.67
C GLU A 94 -16.20 -6.19 0.72
N ASP A 95 -17.03 -5.78 1.68
CA ASP A 95 -17.53 -4.40 1.80
C ASP A 95 -16.44 -3.36 2.08
N ARG A 96 -15.26 -3.77 2.59
CA ARG A 96 -14.16 -2.87 2.96
C ARG A 96 -12.96 -2.97 2.01
N MET A 97 -13.02 -3.82 0.99
CA MET A 97 -11.96 -3.92 -0.01
C MET A 97 -11.90 -2.68 -0.90
N ILE A 98 -10.69 -2.19 -1.18
CA ILE A 98 -10.44 -1.07 -2.09
C ILE A 98 -9.48 -1.53 -3.19
N GLN A 99 -9.87 -1.37 -4.45
CA GLN A 99 -9.09 -1.79 -5.62
C GLN A 99 -8.95 -0.64 -6.63
N GLU A 100 -8.44 0.49 -6.17
CA GLU A 100 -8.23 1.67 -7.00
C GLU A 100 -6.88 1.60 -7.72
N LEU A 101 -6.90 1.97 -9.01
CA LEU A 101 -5.70 2.04 -9.84
C LEU A 101 -5.32 3.50 -10.10
N PRO A 102 -4.03 3.83 -10.24
CA PRO A 102 -3.62 5.17 -10.65
C PRO A 102 -4.11 5.48 -12.07
N GLU A 103 -4.44 6.75 -12.33
CA GLU A 103 -4.95 7.21 -13.62
C GLU A 103 -4.04 6.79 -14.79
N GLN A 104 -2.72 6.80 -14.58
CA GLN A 104 -1.75 6.46 -15.61
C GLN A 104 -1.80 4.97 -16.03
N PHE A 105 -2.34 4.09 -15.18
CA PHE A 105 -2.60 2.70 -15.54
C PHE A 105 -3.93 2.56 -16.29
N ILE A 106 -4.95 3.31 -15.87
CA ILE A 106 -6.27 3.32 -16.51
C ILE A 106 -6.13 3.78 -17.97
N GLU A 107 -5.45 4.90 -18.22
CA GLU A 107 -5.25 5.40 -19.59
C GLU A 107 -4.59 4.39 -20.53
N LYS A 108 -3.65 3.58 -20.03
CA LYS A 108 -2.94 2.57 -20.84
C LYS A 108 -3.84 1.39 -21.20
N ILE A 109 -4.82 1.05 -20.37
CA ILE A 109 -5.79 -0.02 -20.66
C ILE A 109 -6.71 0.44 -21.79
N TRP A 110 -7.17 1.70 -21.76
CA TRP A 110 -8.10 2.22 -22.77
C TRP A 110 -7.44 2.62 -24.09
N LYS A 111 -6.17 3.05 -24.09
CA LYS A 111 -5.41 3.37 -25.32
C LYS A 111 -4.90 2.14 -26.09
N ARG A 112 -5.14 0.92 -25.59
CA ARG A 112 -4.76 -0.36 -26.22
C ARG A 112 -5.92 -1.07 -26.93
N LYS A 113 -7.11 -0.48 -26.95
CA LYS A 113 -8.23 -0.87 -27.81
C LYS A 113 -8.23 -0.02 -29.07
#